data_AF-A0A2E3J2I5-F1
#
_entry.id   AF-A0A2E3J2I5-F1
#
_cell.length_a   1.000
_cell.length_b   1.000
_cell.length_c   1.000
_cell.angle_alpha   90.00
_cell.angle_beta   90.00
_cell.angle_gamma   90.00
#
_symmetry.space_group_name_H-M   'P 1'
#
loop_
_entity.id
_entity.type
_entity.pdbx_description
1 polymer ?
#
loop_
_entity_poly.entity_id
_entity_poly.type
_entity_poly.pdbx_seq_one_letter_code
_entity_poly.pdbx_strand_id
1 'polypeptide(L)'
;MRLYADVGRGRDRTDTLEAWAARAKEGVADGFEAIKFDNDHSADKSQQDVVNRGLSLGELDKMTALVAAVRDAVGDGINVCIDCHGIYSVRDVILLAKRLEPFNLMFLEVPVPPENIDVMAKVTASTSFLICRGASPRRVSKADSGAGVRHAPGRCVEHWRNARG
;
A
#
# COMPACT_ATOMS: atom_id res chain seq x y z
N MET A 1 -20.45 -0.61 8.45
CA MET A 1 -19.22 -1.06 7.75
C MET A 1 -18.38 0.19 7.51
N ARG A 2 -17.11 0.21 7.94
CA ARG A 2 -16.21 1.32 7.58
C ARG A 2 -15.57 1.01 6.23
N LEU A 3 -15.56 1.99 5.33
CA LEU A 3 -14.97 1.90 3.99
C LEU A 3 -13.72 2.79 3.96
N TYR A 4 -12.74 2.42 3.13
CA TYR A 4 -11.60 3.27 2.84
C TYR A 4 -11.66 3.74 1.38
N ALA A 5 -11.17 4.95 1.11
CA ALA A 5 -10.98 5.42 -0.26
C ALA A 5 -9.63 4.95 -0.78
N ASP A 6 -9.64 4.25 -1.91
CA ASP A 6 -8.43 4.07 -2.71
C ASP A 6 -8.19 5.36 -3.49
N VAL A 7 -7.20 6.14 -3.06
CA VAL A 7 -6.90 7.44 -3.66
C VAL A 7 -5.76 7.36 -4.68
N GLY A 8 -5.14 6.18 -4.82
CA GLY A 8 -4.02 5.90 -5.72
C GLY A 8 -2.79 6.73 -5.35
N ARG A 9 -2.31 7.55 -6.30
CA ARG A 9 -1.20 8.49 -6.10
C ARG A 9 -1.64 9.93 -6.28
N GLY A 10 -0.71 10.88 -6.17
CA GLY A 10 -0.97 12.28 -6.49
C GLY A 10 -1.59 12.46 -7.88
N ARG A 11 -2.43 13.49 -8.02
CA ARG A 11 -3.15 13.79 -9.28
C ARG A 11 -2.16 13.90 -10.45
N ASP A 12 -2.65 13.52 -11.64
CA ASP A 12 -1.90 13.53 -12.90
C ASP A 12 -0.61 12.71 -12.86
N ARG A 13 -0.57 11.69 -11.99
CA ARG A 13 0.57 10.79 -11.80
C ARG A 13 1.81 11.52 -11.24
N THR A 14 1.58 12.58 -10.46
CA THR A 14 2.63 13.39 -9.85
C THR A 14 2.96 12.90 -8.45
N ASP A 15 4.24 12.58 -8.23
CA ASP A 15 4.75 12.09 -6.94
C ASP A 15 5.55 13.17 -6.20
N THR A 16 4.89 14.30 -5.94
CA THR A 16 5.39 15.33 -5.02
C THR A 16 4.68 15.25 -3.68
N LEU A 17 5.34 15.79 -2.64
CA LEU A 17 4.80 15.81 -1.28
C LEU A 17 3.46 16.56 -1.23
N GLU A 18 3.37 17.67 -1.94
CA GLU A 18 2.18 18.51 -2.00
C GLU A 18 1.02 17.81 -2.71
N ALA A 19 1.30 17.08 -3.80
CA ALA A 19 0.29 16.35 -4.54
C ALA A 19 -0.31 15.21 -3.71
N TRP A 20 0.53 14.49 -2.96
CA TRP A 20 0.10 13.43 -2.04
C TRP A 20 -0.69 13.97 -0.86
N ALA A 21 -0.21 15.05 -0.23
CA ALA A 21 -0.92 15.74 0.85
C ALA A 21 -2.29 16.29 0.41
N ALA A 22 -2.35 16.90 -0.77
CA ALA A 22 -3.61 17.40 -1.34
C ALA A 22 -4.59 16.25 -1.61
N ARG A 23 -4.10 15.15 -2.20
CA ARG A 23 -4.92 13.96 -2.47
C ARG A 23 -5.47 13.34 -1.18
N ALA A 24 -4.68 13.31 -0.11
CA ALA A 24 -5.12 12.83 1.18
C ALA A 24 -6.26 13.67 1.74
N LYS A 25 -6.14 15.00 1.66
CA LYS A 25 -7.18 15.93 2.09
C LYS A 25 -8.46 15.81 1.26
N GLU A 26 -8.35 15.56 -0.05
CA GLU A 26 -9.52 15.27 -0.89
C GLU A 26 -10.28 14.04 -0.39
N GLY A 27 -9.59 12.92 -0.14
CA GLY A 27 -10.23 11.70 0.37
C GLY A 27 -10.92 11.89 1.73
N VAL A 28 -10.33 12.70 2.61
CA VAL A 28 -10.95 13.06 3.90
C VAL A 28 -12.14 14.00 3.71
N ALA A 29 -12.06 14.96 2.78
CA ALA A 29 -13.16 15.88 2.46
C ALA A 29 -14.38 15.14 1.86
N ASP A 30 -14.15 14.04 1.14
CA ASP A 30 -15.18 13.14 0.65
C ASP A 30 -15.86 12.30 1.76
N GLY A 31 -15.41 12.45 3.02
CA GLY A 31 -16.02 11.84 4.21
C GLY A 31 -15.43 10.49 4.61
N PHE A 32 -14.28 10.10 4.05
CA PHE A 32 -13.63 8.84 4.42
C PHE A 32 -12.77 8.97 5.67
N GLU A 33 -12.92 8.01 6.59
CA GLU A 33 -12.09 7.88 7.80
C GLU A 33 -10.80 7.05 7.56
N ALA A 34 -10.64 6.55 6.33
CA ALA A 34 -9.52 5.72 5.91
C ALA A 34 -9.18 5.96 4.44
N ILE A 35 -7.89 6.09 4.11
CA ILE A 35 -7.39 6.35 2.76
C ILE A 35 -6.23 5.41 2.43
N LYS A 36 -6.16 4.91 1.19
CA LYS A 36 -5.09 4.04 0.69
C LYS A 36 -4.33 4.69 -0.46
N PHE A 37 -3.00 4.62 -0.41
CA PHE A 37 -2.10 5.13 -1.45
C PHE A 37 -1.27 4.03 -2.12
N ASP A 38 -0.99 4.23 -3.40
CA ASP A 38 -0.11 3.41 -4.23
C ASP A 38 1.32 3.92 -4.16
N ASN A 39 2.15 3.29 -3.35
CA ASN A 39 3.54 3.70 -3.13
C ASN A 39 4.50 3.13 -4.18
N ASP A 40 4.09 2.06 -4.84
CA ASP A 40 4.91 1.31 -5.79
C ASP A 40 5.37 2.15 -6.99
N HIS A 41 4.52 3.09 -7.41
CA HIS A 41 4.75 3.97 -8.54
C HIS A 41 5.82 5.03 -8.31
N SER A 42 6.14 5.34 -7.04
CA SER A 42 7.12 6.37 -6.69
C SER A 42 8.58 5.87 -6.74
N ALA A 43 8.78 4.56 -6.95
CA ALA A 43 10.08 3.92 -7.09
C ALA A 43 10.54 3.86 -8.58
N ASP A 44 10.92 5.02 -9.11
CA ASP A 44 11.19 5.23 -10.55
C ASP A 44 12.25 4.28 -11.15
N LYS A 45 13.27 3.88 -10.37
CA LYS A 45 14.37 3.01 -10.83
C LYS A 45 14.06 1.55 -10.63
N SER A 46 13.40 1.20 -9.52
CA SER A 46 12.92 -0.17 -9.25
C SER A 46 11.95 -0.65 -10.34
N GLN A 47 11.13 0.26 -10.87
CA GLN A 47 10.22 -0.02 -11.99
C GLN A 47 10.96 -0.30 -13.32
N GLN A 48 12.19 0.21 -13.48
CA GLN A 48 13.01 -0.02 -14.68
C GLN A 48 13.77 -1.35 -14.62
N ASP A 49 14.26 -1.75 -13.44
CA ASP A 49 14.87 -3.07 -13.23
C ASP A 49 13.79 -4.12 -12.93
N VAL A 50 13.12 -4.58 -13.99
CA VAL A 50 12.04 -5.57 -13.91
C VAL A 50 12.48 -6.94 -13.35
N VAL A 51 13.78 -7.19 -13.23
CA VAL A 51 14.35 -8.46 -12.77
C VAL A 51 14.62 -8.41 -11.27
N ASN A 52 15.35 -7.41 -10.78
CA ASN A 52 15.67 -7.32 -9.35
C ASN A 52 14.62 -6.54 -8.56
N ARG A 53 13.99 -5.53 -9.18
CA ARG A 53 13.04 -4.60 -8.54
C ARG A 53 13.51 -4.09 -7.18
N GLY A 54 14.83 -3.88 -7.06
CA GLY A 54 15.46 -3.44 -5.83
C GLY A 54 15.17 -1.97 -5.55
N LEU A 55 14.88 -1.63 -4.29
CA LEU A 55 14.73 -0.22 -3.88
C LEU A 55 16.09 0.37 -3.52
N SER A 56 16.46 1.47 -4.17
CA SER A 56 17.60 2.28 -3.75
C SER A 56 17.28 3.05 -2.46
N LEU A 57 18.31 3.46 -1.72
CA LEU A 57 18.13 4.28 -0.51
C LEU A 57 17.37 5.58 -0.80
N GLY A 58 17.65 6.22 -1.94
CA GLY A 58 16.95 7.44 -2.35
C GLY A 58 15.47 7.22 -2.68
N GLU A 59 15.10 6.06 -3.23
CA GLU A 59 13.69 5.69 -3.42
C GLU A 59 13.01 5.43 -2.09
N LEU A 60 13.65 4.69 -1.18
CA LEU A 60 13.15 4.51 0.18
C LEU A 60 12.94 5.87 0.88
N ASP A 61 13.87 6.80 0.75
CA ASP A 61 13.75 8.15 1.31
C ASP A 61 12.56 8.92 0.72
N LYS A 62 12.43 8.93 -0.63
CA LYS A 62 11.30 9.57 -1.34
C LYS A 62 9.95 8.98 -0.91
N MET A 63 9.83 7.66 -0.93
CA MET A 63 8.62 6.93 -0.54
C MET A 63 8.23 7.23 0.92
N THR A 64 9.22 7.22 1.82
CA THR A 64 9.01 7.56 3.24
C THR A 64 8.54 9.02 3.40
N ALA A 65 9.14 9.96 2.65
CA ALA A 65 8.77 11.37 2.70
C ALA A 65 7.34 11.63 2.19
N LEU A 66 6.90 10.91 1.15
CA LEU A 66 5.52 11.00 0.64
C LEU A 66 4.51 10.56 1.69
N VAL A 67 4.77 9.45 2.38
CA VAL A 67 3.89 8.96 3.46
C VAL A 67 3.91 9.91 4.66
N ALA A 68 5.08 10.47 5.01
CA ALA A 68 5.18 11.49 6.05
C ALA A 68 4.32 12.71 5.72
N ALA A 69 4.39 13.22 4.48
CA ALA A 69 3.58 14.35 4.04
C ALA A 69 2.07 14.06 4.10
N VAL A 70 1.64 12.84 3.77
CA VAL A 70 0.24 12.42 3.94
C VAL A 70 -0.14 12.44 5.41
N ARG A 71 0.67 11.84 6.29
CA ARG A 71 0.39 11.79 7.73
C ARG A 71 0.29 13.20 8.33
N ASP A 72 1.22 14.09 7.98
CA ASP A 72 1.19 15.49 8.41
C ASP A 72 -0.05 16.23 7.91
N ALA A 73 -0.53 15.89 6.71
CA ALA A 73 -1.68 16.54 6.09
C ALA A 73 -3.03 16.17 6.71
N VAL A 74 -3.19 14.93 7.18
CA VAL A 74 -4.48 14.40 7.70
C VAL A 74 -4.49 14.15 9.20
N GLY A 75 -3.32 14.19 9.85
CA GLY A 75 -3.15 13.92 11.28
C GLY A 75 -3.33 12.44 11.66
N ASP A 76 -3.25 12.15 12.96
CA ASP A 76 -3.30 10.78 13.51
C ASP A 76 -4.72 10.18 13.55
N GLY A 77 -5.75 11.00 13.35
CA GLY A 77 -7.15 10.58 13.42
C GLY A 77 -7.64 9.81 12.19
N ILE A 78 -6.92 9.91 11.06
CA ILE A 78 -7.28 9.25 9.81
C ILE A 78 -6.44 7.99 9.62
N ASN A 79 -7.09 6.89 9.25
CA ASN A 79 -6.38 5.66 8.95
C ASN A 79 -5.71 5.79 7.57
N VAL A 80 -4.40 5.61 7.51
CA VAL A 80 -3.64 5.65 6.26
C VAL A 80 -3.14 4.25 5.95
N CYS A 81 -3.32 3.82 4.71
CA CYS A 81 -2.91 2.51 4.21
C CYS A 81 -2.00 2.69 3.00
N ILE A 82 -1.08 1.75 2.80
CA ILE A 82 -0.11 1.79 1.69
C ILE A 82 -0.14 0.48 0.93
N ASP A 83 -0.20 0.55 -0.40
CA ASP A 83 -0.13 -0.60 -1.31
C ASP A 83 1.21 -0.63 -2.05
N CYS A 84 1.84 -1.81 -2.07
CA CYS A 84 3.11 -2.09 -2.74
C CYS A 84 2.96 -2.94 -4.00
N HIS A 85 1.76 -3.43 -4.33
CA HIS A 85 1.46 -4.21 -5.54
C HIS A 85 2.35 -5.46 -5.77
N GLY A 86 2.99 -5.96 -4.73
CA GLY A 86 3.77 -7.20 -4.73
C GLY A 86 5.02 -7.14 -5.59
N ILE A 87 5.56 -5.96 -5.87
CA ILE A 87 6.65 -5.83 -6.85
C ILE A 87 8.05 -5.91 -6.22
N TYR A 88 8.18 -5.76 -4.91
CA TYR A 88 9.47 -5.56 -4.25
C TYR A 88 10.12 -6.85 -3.76
N SER A 89 11.45 -6.78 -3.60
CA SER A 89 12.22 -7.81 -2.91
C SER A 89 11.88 -7.85 -1.42
N VAL A 90 12.01 -9.02 -0.79
CA VAL A 90 11.73 -9.21 0.64
C VAL A 90 12.55 -8.27 1.51
N ARG A 91 13.83 -8.09 1.18
CA ARG A 91 14.74 -7.22 1.93
C ARG A 91 14.24 -5.78 1.92
N ASP A 92 13.85 -5.29 0.76
CA ASP A 92 13.48 -3.89 0.56
C ASP A 92 12.14 -3.56 1.20
N VAL A 93 11.20 -4.50 1.15
CA VAL A 93 9.95 -4.43 1.90
C VAL A 93 10.19 -4.28 3.40
N ILE A 94 11.09 -5.09 3.97
CA ILE A 94 11.37 -5.03 5.40
C ILE A 94 12.00 -3.68 5.77
N LEU A 95 12.88 -3.15 4.91
CA LEU A 95 13.47 -1.82 5.10
C LEU A 95 12.42 -0.71 5.00
N LEU A 96 11.53 -0.78 4.01
CA LEU A 96 10.42 0.15 3.83
C LEU A 96 9.46 0.09 5.03
N ALA A 97 9.02 -1.11 5.43
CA ALA A 97 8.15 -1.30 6.58
C ALA A 97 8.73 -0.65 7.83
N LYS A 98 10.00 -0.93 8.17
CA LYS A 98 10.66 -0.30 9.33
C LYS A 98 10.69 1.23 9.28
N ARG A 99 10.87 1.81 8.09
CA ARG A 99 10.87 3.27 7.90
C ARG A 99 9.48 3.88 8.06
N LEU A 100 8.44 3.11 7.76
CA LEU A 100 7.06 3.57 7.85
C LEU A 100 6.46 3.40 9.24
N GLU A 101 7.04 2.55 10.12
CA GLU A 101 6.51 2.25 11.46
C GLU A 101 6.16 3.49 12.29
N PRO A 102 6.95 4.59 12.27
CA PRO A 102 6.62 5.81 13.01
C PRO A 102 5.30 6.48 12.59
N PHE A 103 4.77 6.22 11.38
CA PHE A 103 3.56 6.88 10.87
C PHE A 103 2.25 6.18 11.24
N ASN A 104 2.33 5.09 12.01
CA ASN A 104 1.17 4.37 12.54
C ASN A 104 0.10 4.09 11.46
N LEU A 105 0.53 3.47 10.35
CA LEU A 105 -0.35 3.10 9.24
C LEU A 105 -1.27 1.94 9.64
N MET A 106 -2.47 1.90 9.06
CA MET A 106 -3.45 0.86 9.35
C MET A 106 -3.07 -0.49 8.75
N PHE A 107 -2.54 -0.52 7.52
CA PHE A 107 -1.96 -1.73 6.94
C PHE A 107 -0.97 -1.42 5.80
N LEU A 108 -0.12 -2.39 5.51
CA LEU A 108 0.70 -2.48 4.30
C LEU A 108 0.14 -3.60 3.40
N GLU A 109 -0.36 -3.24 2.22
CA GLU A 109 -0.99 -4.15 1.27
C GLU A 109 0.01 -4.71 0.25
N VAL A 110 -0.11 -6.02 0.01
CA VAL A 110 0.69 -6.84 -0.94
C VAL A 110 2.15 -6.38 -1.00
N PRO A 111 2.91 -6.52 0.10
CA PRO A 111 4.30 -6.05 0.11
C PRO A 111 5.21 -6.81 -0.86
N VAL A 112 4.95 -8.10 -1.06
CA VAL A 112 5.73 -9.07 -1.82
C VAL A 112 4.81 -9.84 -2.77
N PRO A 113 5.36 -10.52 -3.80
CA PRO A 113 4.56 -11.37 -4.68
C PRO A 113 3.64 -12.32 -3.89
N PRO A 114 2.33 -12.30 -4.13
CA PRO A 114 1.33 -12.96 -3.27
C PRO A 114 1.38 -14.49 -3.33
N GLU A 115 2.09 -15.06 -4.32
CA GLU A 115 2.22 -16.51 -4.50
C GLU A 115 3.10 -17.16 -3.43
N ASN A 116 3.95 -16.39 -2.76
CA ASN A 116 4.92 -16.91 -1.79
C ASN A 116 4.48 -16.64 -0.33
N ILE A 117 3.69 -17.57 0.21
CA ILE A 117 3.13 -17.50 1.57
C ILE A 117 4.23 -17.43 2.64
N ASP A 118 5.30 -18.22 2.50
CA ASP A 118 6.40 -18.25 3.46
C ASP A 118 7.13 -16.91 3.54
N VAL A 119 7.28 -16.24 2.40
CA VAL A 119 7.86 -14.90 2.33
C VAL A 119 6.95 -13.86 2.98
N MET A 120 5.63 -13.93 2.74
CA MET A 120 4.69 -13.05 3.46
C MET A 120 4.72 -13.27 4.97
N ALA A 121 4.82 -14.53 5.43
CA ALA A 121 4.94 -14.84 6.85
C ALA A 121 6.22 -14.25 7.46
N LYS A 122 7.36 -14.32 6.74
CA LYS A 122 8.61 -13.69 7.15
C LYS A 122 8.50 -12.17 7.26
N VAL A 123 7.87 -11.52 6.28
CA VAL A 123 7.65 -10.06 6.32
C VAL A 123 6.78 -9.71 7.52
N THR A 124 5.66 -10.42 7.71
CA THR A 124 4.72 -10.20 8.83
C THR A 124 5.42 -10.36 10.18
N ALA A 125 6.32 -11.34 10.33
CA ALA A 125 7.07 -11.56 11.57
C ALA A 125 8.19 -10.51 11.81
N SER A 126 8.54 -9.70 10.80
CA SER A 126 9.69 -8.79 10.84
C SER A 126 9.33 -7.33 11.10
N THR A 127 8.03 -7.01 11.16
CA THR A 127 7.50 -5.66 11.40
C THR A 127 6.31 -5.75 12.34
N SER A 128 6.04 -4.65 13.04
CA SER A 128 4.81 -4.49 13.82
C SER A 128 3.59 -4.15 12.96
N PHE A 129 3.78 -3.89 11.66
CA PHE A 129 2.69 -3.58 10.74
C PHE A 129 1.74 -4.74 10.49
N LEU A 130 0.45 -4.40 10.38
CA LEU A 130 -0.54 -5.29 9.81
C LEU A 130 -0.28 -5.44 8.30
N ILE A 131 0.04 -6.65 7.87
CA ILE A 131 0.19 -6.99 6.46
C ILE A 131 -1.15 -7.50 5.91
N CYS A 132 -1.65 -6.85 4.87
CA CYS A 132 -2.85 -7.27 4.16
C CYS A 132 -2.49 -7.94 2.84
N ARG A 133 -3.02 -9.15 2.62
CA ARG A 133 -2.96 -9.81 1.31
C ARG A 133 -4.15 -9.35 0.48
N GLY A 134 -3.93 -8.43 -0.45
CA GLY A 134 -4.90 -8.04 -1.47
C GLY A 134 -5.30 -9.21 -2.39
N ALA A 135 -6.34 -9.01 -3.20
CA ALA A 135 -6.71 -9.97 -4.24
C ALA A 135 -5.74 -9.78 -5.42
N SER A 136 -4.90 -10.78 -5.70
CA SER A 136 -4.03 -10.73 -6.87
C SER A 136 -4.90 -10.61 -8.13
N PRO A 137 -4.64 -9.66 -9.05
CA PRO A 137 -5.20 -9.79 -10.38
C PRO A 137 -4.61 -11.09 -10.94
N ARG A 138 -5.44 -12.14 -11.08
CA ARG A 138 -5.06 -13.25 -11.94
C ARG A 138 -4.69 -12.59 -13.27
N ARG A 139 -3.47 -12.84 -13.75
CA ARG A 139 -3.08 -12.41 -15.09
C ARG A 139 -3.99 -13.14 -16.06
N VAL A 140 -5.11 -12.51 -16.44
CA VAL A 140 -6.00 -13.03 -17.47
C VAL A 140 -5.20 -12.95 -18.76
N SER A 141 -4.69 -14.09 -19.22
CA SER A 141 -4.17 -14.18 -20.57
C SER A 141 -5.31 -13.81 -21.53
N LYS A 142 -4.99 -13.21 -22.68
CA LYS A 142 -5.98 -12.76 -23.68
C LYS A 142 -6.98 -13.84 -24.16
N ALA A 143 -6.81 -15.10 -23.74
CA ALA A 143 -7.66 -16.23 -24.08
C ALA A 143 -9.02 -16.29 -23.34
N ASP A 144 -9.19 -15.62 -22.19
CA ASP A 144 -10.39 -15.83 -21.34
C ASP A 144 -11.36 -14.63 -21.31
N SER A 145 -11.50 -13.90 -22.42
CA SER A 145 -12.47 -12.80 -22.54
C SER A 145 -13.86 -13.33 -22.88
N GLY A 146 -14.54 -13.91 -21.89
CA GLY A 146 -15.85 -14.53 -22.11
C GLY A 146 -16.72 -14.75 -20.88
N ALA A 147 -16.67 -13.90 -19.84
CA ALA A 147 -17.75 -13.84 -18.84
C ALA A 147 -17.57 -12.60 -17.93
N GLY A 148 -18.63 -11.80 -17.77
CA GLY A 148 -18.65 -10.68 -16.84
C GLY A 148 -18.44 -11.16 -15.39
N VAL A 149 -17.36 -10.70 -14.77
CA VAL A 149 -17.03 -11.03 -13.37
C VAL A 149 -17.54 -9.92 -12.45
N ARG A 150 -18.62 -10.24 -11.71
CA ARG A 150 -19.05 -9.46 -10.54
C ARG A 150 -18.04 -9.71 -9.42
N HIS A 151 -17.46 -8.64 -8.86
CA HIS A 151 -16.52 -8.72 -7.74
C HIS A 151 -17.28 -9.03 -6.44
N ALA A 152 -16.89 -10.11 -5.77
CA ALA A 152 -17.36 -10.43 -4.42
C ALA A 152 -16.33 -9.93 -3.38
N PRO A 153 -16.74 -9.29 -2.28
CA PRO A 153 -15.83 -8.78 -1.26
C PRO A 153 -15.21 -9.92 -0.45
N GLY A 154 -13.88 -10.07 -0.56
CA GLY A 154 -13.09 -11.00 0.25
C GLY A 154 -12.96 -10.53 1.70
N ARG A 155 -13.07 -11.48 2.64
CA ARG A 155 -12.94 -11.31 4.09
C ARG A 155 -11.63 -10.60 4.49
N CYS A 156 -11.69 -9.30 4.76
CA CYS A 156 -10.64 -8.55 5.48
C CYS A 156 -11.15 -7.93 6.81
N VAL A 157 -12.39 -8.21 7.22
CA VAL A 157 -13.05 -7.49 8.32
C VAL A 157 -12.86 -8.13 9.70
N GLU A 158 -12.49 -9.40 9.80
CA GLU A 158 -12.61 -10.14 11.08
C GLU A 158 -11.48 -9.89 12.10
N HIS A 159 -10.28 -9.46 11.69
CA HIS A 159 -9.17 -9.30 12.65
C HIS A 159 -9.19 -7.96 13.42
N TRP A 160 -10.04 -7.01 13.02
CA TRP A 160 -10.10 -5.67 13.63
C TRP A 160 -10.88 -5.64 14.97
N ARG A 161 -11.73 -6.64 15.25
CA ARG A 161 -12.54 -6.66 16.48
C ARG A 161 -11.75 -6.99 17.75
N ASN A 162 -10.61 -7.67 17.67
CA ASN A 162 -9.95 -8.24 18.85
C ASN A 162 -8.68 -7.49 19.31
N ALA A 163 -8.26 -6.42 18.64
CA ALA A 163 -7.09 -5.63 19.04
C ALA A 163 -7.44 -4.43 19.94
N ARG A 164 -8.73 -4.19 20.21
CA ARG A 164 -9.24 -3.19 21.17
C ARG A 164 -10.43 -3.77 21.92
N GLY A 165 -10.15 -4.67 22.86
CA GLY A 165 -11.12 -5.30 23.76
C GLY A 165 -10.41 -6.23 24.72
#